data_AF-A0A1F4NQA5-F1
#
_entry.id   AF-A0A1F4NQA5-F1
#
_cell.length_a   1.000
_cell.length_b   1.000
_cell.length_c   1.000
_cell.angle_alpha   90.00
_cell.angle_beta   90.00
_cell.angle_gamma   90.00
#
_symmetry.space_group_name_H-M   'P 1'
#
loop_
_entity.id
_entity.type
_entity.pdbx_description
1 polymer ?
#
loop_
_entity_poly.entity_id
_entity_poly.type
_entity_poly.pdbx_seq_one_letter_code
_entity_poly.pdbx_strand_id
1 'polypeptide(L)'
;MKKVLSIGTGIVTSLWLALPAFAQGGNVTDITEGTSIQATIGALITWVFSIAGIIAVGYLVFGGITYITGGAKGAESGKTMITNALVGVVIIGLSYAIVNVVIGLIQ
;
A
#
# COMPACT_ATOMS: atom_id res chain seq x y z
N MET A 1 -16.71 21.89 -28.52
CA MET A 1 -15.53 22.00 -27.62
C MET A 1 -15.85 21.94 -26.12
N LYS A 2 -17.12 21.84 -25.67
CA LYS A 2 -17.48 21.84 -24.24
C LYS A 2 -17.41 20.47 -23.54
N LYS A 3 -17.33 19.36 -24.29
CA LYS A 3 -17.37 17.99 -23.74
C LYS A 3 -16.01 17.45 -23.27
N VAL A 4 -14.91 17.99 -23.82
CA VAL A 4 -13.53 17.57 -23.46
C VAL A 4 -13.01 18.25 -22.19
N LEU A 5 -13.60 19.38 -21.81
CA LEU A 5 -13.25 20.08 -20.57
C LEU A 5 -13.74 19.32 -19.32
N SER A 6 -14.87 18.61 -19.42
CA SER A 6 -15.46 17.86 -18.30
C SER A 6 -14.67 16.61 -17.89
N ILE A 7 -13.92 15.99 -18.81
CA ILE A 7 -13.14 14.78 -18.50
C ILE A 7 -11.86 15.18 -17.74
N GLY A 8 -11.24 16.30 -18.13
CA GLY A 8 -10.10 16.87 -17.40
C GLY A 8 -10.47 17.34 -15.99
N THR A 9 -11.66 17.94 -15.82
CA THR A 9 -12.13 18.35 -14.50
C THR A 9 -12.58 17.17 -13.62
N GLY A 10 -13.09 16.07 -14.19
CA GLY A 10 -13.56 14.90 -13.43
C GLY A 10 -12.45 14.10 -12.73
N ILE A 11 -11.25 14.03 -13.32
CA ILE A 11 -10.09 13.37 -12.67
C ILE A 11 -9.56 14.25 -11.52
N VAL A 12 -9.55 15.58 -11.72
CA VAL A 12 -9.06 16.52 -10.69
C VAL A 12 -10.04 16.61 -9.51
N THR A 13 -11.36 16.57 -9.75
CA THR A 13 -12.35 16.56 -8.67
C THR A 13 -12.42 15.22 -7.93
N SER A 14 -12.19 14.09 -8.60
CA SER A 14 -12.11 12.78 -7.93
C SER A 14 -10.85 12.63 -7.08
N LEU A 15 -9.72 13.27 -7.44
CA LEU A 15 -8.55 13.35 -6.57
C LEU A 15 -8.78 14.21 -5.31
N TRP A 16 -9.55 15.29 -5.41
CA TRP A 16 -9.83 16.19 -4.28
C TRP A 16 -10.92 15.64 -3.34
N LEU A 17 -11.89 14.88 -3.88
CA LEU A 17 -12.88 14.14 -3.08
C LEU A 17 -12.36 12.78 -2.59
N ALA A 18 -11.21 12.29 -3.07
CA ALA A 18 -10.53 11.13 -2.50
C ALA A 18 -9.79 11.44 -1.18
N LEU A 19 -9.80 12.70 -0.74
CA LEU A 19 -9.17 13.12 0.51
C LEU A 19 -9.79 12.58 1.81
N PRO A 20 -10.95 11.87 1.88
CA PRO A 20 -11.32 11.15 3.09
C PRO A 20 -11.00 9.65 3.04
N ALA A 21 -10.62 9.06 1.90
CA ALA A 21 -10.28 7.64 1.83
C ALA A 21 -8.94 7.30 2.52
N PHE A 22 -8.08 8.30 2.73
CA PHE A 22 -6.78 8.16 3.41
C PHE A 22 -6.73 8.77 4.81
N ALA A 23 -7.80 9.44 5.27
CA ALA A 23 -7.78 10.20 6.53
C ALA A 23 -8.36 9.45 7.74
N GLN A 24 -8.94 8.26 7.53
CA GLN A 24 -9.48 7.46 8.64
C GLN A 24 -8.69 6.16 8.78
N GLY A 25 -7.52 6.26 9.40
CA GLY A 25 -6.68 5.12 9.75
C GLY A 25 -6.21 5.22 11.19
N GLY A 26 -7.08 4.82 12.13
CA GLY A 26 -6.75 4.59 13.54
C GLY A 26 -7.56 5.45 14.51
N ASN A 27 -8.33 4.82 15.39
CA ASN A 27 -8.87 5.46 16.58
C ASN A 27 -7.70 6.03 17.41
N VAL A 28 -7.50 7.35 17.36
CA VAL A 28 -6.68 8.07 18.32
C VAL A 28 -7.53 8.26 19.58
N THR A 29 -7.74 7.20 20.35
CA THR A 29 -8.44 7.29 21.64
C THR A 29 -7.61 6.77 22.81
N ASP A 30 -6.44 6.17 22.58
CA ASP A 30 -5.52 5.78 23.65
C ASP A 30 -4.32 6.74 23.74
N ILE A 31 -4.60 8.03 23.98
CA ILE A 31 -3.59 8.97 24.48
C ILE A 31 -3.98 9.37 25.89
N THR A 32 -3.95 8.42 26.80
CA THR A 32 -3.86 8.72 28.23
C THR A 32 -2.97 7.64 28.86
N GLU A 33 -1.76 8.08 29.18
CA GLU A 33 -0.77 7.45 30.07
C GLU A 33 0.12 6.33 29.48
N GLY A 34 1.25 6.74 28.89
CA GLY A 34 2.49 5.94 28.89
C GLY A 34 3.12 5.52 27.55
N THR A 35 2.51 5.78 26.40
CA THR A 35 2.84 5.07 25.13
C THR A 35 2.96 5.95 23.88
N SER A 36 3.55 7.15 24.00
CA SER A 36 3.67 8.09 22.86
C SER A 36 4.46 7.54 21.66
N ILE A 37 5.46 6.68 21.91
CA ILE A 37 6.27 6.07 20.86
C ILE A 37 5.49 4.97 20.12
N GLN A 38 4.69 4.19 20.84
CA GLN A 38 3.97 3.05 20.27
C GLN A 38 2.81 3.51 19.36
N ALA A 39 2.10 4.56 19.77
CA ALA A 39 1.07 5.20 18.94
C ALA A 39 1.67 5.84 17.67
N THR A 40 2.81 6.53 17.80
CA THR A 40 3.50 7.15 16.66
C THR A 40 4.02 6.11 15.68
N ILE A 41 4.63 5.03 16.18
CA ILE A 41 5.12 3.91 15.36
C ILE A 41 3.94 3.20 14.68
N GLY A 42 2.84 2.95 15.40
CA GLY A 42 1.65 2.31 14.83
C GLY A 42 1.02 3.12 13.68
N ALA A 43 0.93 4.45 13.84
CA ALA A 43 0.45 5.35 12.80
C ALA A 43 1.37 5.35 11.57
N LEU A 44 2.69 5.40 11.78
CA LEU A 44 3.69 5.33 10.70
C LEU A 44 3.63 3.99 9.95
N ILE A 45 3.55 2.87 10.67
CA ILE A 45 3.44 1.53 10.07
C ILE A 45 2.19 1.45 9.20
N THR A 46 1.03 1.88 9.71
CA THR A 46 -0.25 1.84 8.97
C THR A 46 -0.18 2.68 7.70
N TRP A 47 0.45 3.85 7.77
CA TRP A 47 0.64 4.72 6.61
C TRP A 47 1.57 4.09 5.55
N VAL A 48 2.70 3.52 5.98
CA VAL A 48 3.64 2.82 5.09
C VAL A 48 3.00 1.58 4.46
N PHE A 49 2.26 0.77 5.22
CA PHE A 49 1.53 -0.39 4.71
C PHE A 49 0.50 -0.01 3.65
N SER A 50 -0.19 1.12 3.84
CA SER A 50 -1.17 1.62 2.87
C SER A 50 -0.52 1.99 1.53
N ILE A 51 0.61 2.71 1.58
CA ILE A 51 1.37 3.08 0.37
C ILE A 51 1.97 1.83 -0.28
N ALA A 52 2.54 0.92 0.52
CA ALA A 52 3.12 -0.31 0.04
C ALA A 52 2.08 -1.21 -0.65
N GLY A 53 0.85 -1.28 -0.14
CA GLY A 53 -0.25 -2.00 -0.77
C GLY A 53 -0.60 -1.46 -2.17
N ILE A 54 -0.68 -0.14 -2.32
CA ILE A 54 -0.95 0.51 -3.61
C ILE A 54 0.18 0.22 -4.61
N ILE A 55 1.43 0.36 -4.17
CA ILE A 55 2.61 0.08 -5.00
C ILE A 55 2.63 -1.40 -5.40
N ALA A 56 2.37 -2.31 -4.46
CA ALA A 56 2.35 -3.75 -4.72
C ALA A 56 1.31 -4.10 -5.79
N VAL A 57 0.09 -3.57 -5.70
CA VAL A 57 -0.94 -3.76 -6.73
C VAL A 57 -0.49 -3.20 -8.08
N GLY A 58 0.12 -2.01 -8.11
CA GLY A 58 0.65 -1.43 -9.34
C GLY A 58 1.70 -2.32 -10.02
N TYR A 59 2.67 -2.84 -9.26
CA TYR A 59 3.68 -3.77 -9.77
C TYR A 59 3.09 -5.10 -10.22
N LEU A 60 2.08 -5.62 -9.51
CA LEU A 60 1.39 -6.86 -9.86
C LEU A 60 0.63 -6.71 -11.19
N VAL A 61 -0.07 -5.58 -11.38
CA VAL A 61 -0.78 -5.29 -12.64
C VAL A 61 0.21 -5.12 -13.78
N PHE A 62 1.28 -4.35 -13.59
CA PHE A 62 2.28 -4.13 -14.63
C PHE A 62 3.00 -5.43 -15.01
N GLY A 63 3.45 -6.20 -14.02
CA GLY A 63 4.06 -7.52 -14.22
C GLY A 63 3.12 -8.53 -14.86
N GLY A 64 1.83 -8.50 -14.50
CA GLY A 64 0.79 -9.35 -15.09
C GLY A 64 0.51 -9.01 -16.56
N ILE A 65 0.44 -7.73 -16.91
CA ILE A 65 0.29 -7.31 -18.31
C ILE A 65 1.53 -7.74 -19.11
N THR A 66 2.74 -7.46 -18.62
CA THR A 66 4.00 -7.88 -19.29
C THR A 66 4.09 -9.40 -19.46
N TYR A 67 3.59 -10.17 -18.48
CA TYR A 67 3.54 -11.63 -18.55
C TYR A 67 2.63 -12.12 -19.69
N ILE A 68 1.45 -11.51 -19.85
CA ILE A 68 0.47 -11.90 -20.87
C ILE A 68 0.86 -11.40 -22.27
N THR A 69 1.35 -10.16 -22.39
CA THR A 69 1.58 -9.52 -23.69
C THR A 69 2.97 -9.72 -24.27
N GLY A 70 3.95 -10.16 -23.46
CA GLY A 70 5.36 -10.11 -23.82
C GLY A 70 5.95 -11.36 -24.48
N GLY A 71 5.14 -12.38 -24.82
CA GLY A 71 5.62 -13.62 -25.46
C GLY A 71 6.68 -14.35 -24.62
N ALA A 72 7.61 -15.08 -25.25
CA ALA A 72 8.59 -15.91 -24.52
C ALA A 72 9.52 -15.11 -23.59
N LYS A 73 9.98 -13.92 -23.99
CA LYS A 73 10.88 -13.07 -23.18
C LYS A 73 10.15 -12.28 -22.10
N GLY A 74 8.95 -11.77 -22.40
CA GLY A 74 8.16 -11.05 -21.42
C GLY A 74 7.46 -11.95 -20.41
N ALA A 75 7.23 -13.22 -20.72
CA ALA A 75 6.76 -14.21 -19.74
C ALA A 75 7.79 -14.42 -18.61
N GLU A 76 9.08 -14.53 -18.94
CA GLU A 76 10.13 -14.69 -17.92
C GLU A 76 10.35 -13.41 -17.11
N SER A 77 10.37 -12.26 -17.78
CA SER A 77 10.49 -10.96 -17.13
C SER A 77 9.27 -10.64 -16.24
N GLY A 78 8.05 -10.83 -16.75
CA GLY A 78 6.80 -10.62 -16.01
C GLY A 78 6.69 -11.55 -14.80
N LYS A 79 7.10 -12.82 -14.93
CA LYS A 79 7.15 -13.76 -13.81
C LYS A 79 8.12 -13.29 -12.73
N THR A 80 9.29 -12.80 -13.12
CA THR A 80 10.28 -12.23 -12.16
C THR A 80 9.70 -11.02 -11.45
N MET A 81 9.00 -10.14 -12.18
CA MET A 81 8.37 -8.94 -11.62
C MET A 81 7.27 -9.28 -10.61
N ILE A 82 6.40 -10.25 -10.94
CA ILE A 82 5.37 -10.76 -10.04
C ILE A 82 5.99 -11.42 -8.81
N THR A 83 7.05 -12.22 -8.99
CA THR A 83 7.75 -12.89 -7.88
C THR A 83 8.35 -11.86 -6.92
N ASN A 84 9.00 -10.82 -7.43
CA ASN A 84 9.58 -9.76 -6.62
C ASN A 84 8.49 -8.95 -5.87
N ALA A 85 7.37 -8.65 -6.54
CA ALA A 85 6.23 -7.99 -5.90
C ALA A 85 5.65 -8.86 -4.77
N LEU A 86 5.53 -10.17 -5.00
CA LEU A 86 5.02 -11.11 -4.00
C LEU A 86 5.97 -11.23 -2.80
N VAL A 87 7.28 -11.29 -3.04
CA VAL A 87 8.29 -11.30 -1.97
C VAL A 87 8.19 -10.03 -1.12
N GLY A 88 7.97 -8.87 -1.72
CA GLY A 88 7.74 -7.62 -0.98
C GLY A 88 6.52 -7.70 -0.05
N VAL A 89 5.39 -8.20 -0.54
CA VAL A 89 4.17 -8.40 0.27
C VAL A 89 4.41 -9.38 1.42
N VAL A 90 5.13 -10.47 1.16
CA VAL A 90 5.47 -11.47 2.17
C VAL A 90 6.36 -10.87 3.27
N ILE A 91 7.36 -10.05 2.91
CA ILE A 91 8.22 -9.35 3.88
C ILE A 91 7.41 -8.41 4.77
N ILE A 92 6.45 -7.68 4.19
CA ILE A 92 5.54 -6.80 4.94
C ILE A 92 4.71 -7.62 5.94
N GLY A 93 4.18 -8.78 5.54
CA GLY A 93 3.46 -9.70 6.43
C GLY A 93 4.34 -10.28 7.55
N LEU A 94 5.58 -10.65 7.24
CA LEU A 94 6.56 -11.13 8.23
C LEU A 94 6.93 -10.06 9.26
N SER A 95 7.04 -8.80 8.83
CA SER A 95 7.31 -7.67 9.73
C SER A 95 6.26 -7.57 10.84
N TYR A 96 4.98 -7.79 10.51
CA TYR A 96 3.89 -7.80 11.49
C TYR A 96 4.05 -8.93 12.53
N ALA A 97 4.43 -10.13 12.08
CA ALA A 97 4.68 -11.25 12.99
C ALA A 97 5.81 -10.94 13.99
N ILE A 98 6.89 -10.32 13.52
CA ILE A 98 8.03 -9.92 14.38
C ILE A 98 7.58 -8.90 15.43
N VAL A 99 6.84 -7.86 15.03
CA VAL A 99 6.33 -6.84 15.96
C VAL A 99 5.47 -7.47 17.06
N ASN A 100 4.58 -8.40 16.70
CA ASN A 100 3.75 -9.11 17.68
C ASN A 100 4.57 -9.96 18.66
N VAL A 101 5.61 -10.66 18.18
CA VAL A 101 6.51 -11.43 19.05
C VAL A 101 7.26 -10.51 20.02
N VAL A 102 7.75 -9.37 19.54
CA VAL A 102 8.47 -8.40 20.39
C VAL A 102 7.55 -7.81 21.45
N ILE A 103 6.33 -7.41 21.10
CA ILE A 103 5.35 -6.89 22.08
C ILE A 103 4.98 -7.96 23.10
N GLY A 104 4.74 -9.19 22.65
CA GLY A 104 4.43 -10.31 23.53
C GLY A 104 5.58 -10.76 24.45
N LEU A 105 6.83 -10.34 24.17
CA LEU A 105 7.99 -10.58 25.05
C LEU A 105 8.25 -9.43 26.04
N ILE A 106 7.72 -8.24 25.76
CA ILE A 106 7.89 -7.05 26.61
C ILE A 106 6.77 -6.92 27.65
N GLN A 107 5.59 -7.48 27.34
CA GLN A 107 4.47 -7.65 28.29
C GLN A 107 4.72 -8.83 29.22
#